data_AF-A0A1I0SJH1-F1
#
_entry.id   AF-A0A1I0SJH1-F1
#
_cell.length_a   1.000
_cell.length_b   1.000
_cell.length_c   1.000
_cell.angle_alpha   90.00
_cell.angle_beta   90.00
_cell.angle_gamma   90.00
#
_symmetry.space_group_name_H-M   'P 1'
#
loop_
_entity.id
_entity.type
_entity.pdbx_description
1 polymer ?
#
loop_
_entity_poly.entity_id
_entity_poly.type
_entity_poly.pdbx_seq_one_letter_code
_entity_poly.pdbx_strand_id
1 'polypeptide(L)'
;MTKINFLLIVMILLSLFIGMSINRNWFFIYQLEFIDYPEILKDGREDNVRNIILWVIILLSHMGIIILPFLTKSHLFSKSLLWFPLIYLLSYVFFRAEVVFLLIPFIIIWVMTLRLCIKQNINGNIAA
;
A
#
# COMPACT_ATOMS: atom_id res chain seq x y z
N MET A 1 10.79 15.01 -12.70
CA MET A 1 10.30 14.29 -11.50
C MET A 1 11.48 14.00 -10.60
N THR A 2 11.36 14.24 -9.29
CA THR A 2 12.36 13.77 -8.32
C THR A 2 12.36 12.25 -8.29
N LYS A 3 13.51 11.62 -7.98
CA LYS A 3 13.62 10.15 -7.86
C LYS A 3 12.57 9.55 -6.92
N ILE A 4 12.19 10.30 -5.87
CA ILE A 4 11.13 9.91 -4.92
C ILE A 4 9.77 9.84 -5.60
N ASN A 5 9.37 10.84 -6.39
CA ASN A 5 8.06 10.83 -7.05
C ASN A 5 7.89 9.62 -7.98
N PHE A 6 8.96 9.25 -8.70
CA PHE A 6 8.95 8.06 -9.53
C PHE A 6 8.70 6.79 -8.69
N LEU A 7 9.43 6.63 -7.58
CA LEU A 7 9.24 5.47 -6.70
C LEU A 7 7.84 5.44 -6.08
N LEU A 8 7.28 6.59 -5.69
CA LEU A 8 5.90 6.66 -5.17
C LEU A 8 4.86 6.24 -6.22
N ILE A 9 5.04 6.63 -7.49
CA ILE A 9 4.18 6.18 -8.58
C ILE A 9 4.31 4.66 -8.75
N VAL A 10 5.53 4.12 -8.72
CA VAL A 10 5.75 2.67 -8.78
C VAL A 10 5.10 1.97 -7.58
N MET A 11 5.16 2.53 -6.37
CA MET A 11 4.46 2.00 -5.20
C MET A 11 2.95 1.90 -5.42
N ILE A 12 2.32 2.95 -5.98
CA ILE A 12 0.88 2.96 -6.30
C ILE A 12 0.54 1.87 -7.31
N LEU A 13 1.36 1.72 -8.35
CA LEU A 13 1.13 0.68 -9.37
C LEU A 13 1.26 -0.72 -8.75
N LEU A 14 2.25 -0.93 -7.87
CA LEU A 14 2.45 -2.20 -7.19
C LEU A 14 1.38 -2.50 -6.13
N SER A 15 0.77 -1.50 -5.48
CA SER A 15 -0.33 -1.74 -4.54
C SER A 15 -1.63 -2.13 -5.24
N LEU A 16 -1.83 -1.75 -6.52
CA LEU A 16 -3.05 -2.08 -7.28
C LEU A 16 -2.88 -3.31 -8.19
N PHE A 17 -1.79 -3.32 -8.95
CA PHE A 17 -1.66 -4.20 -10.12
C PHE A 17 -0.68 -5.35 -9.93
N ILE A 18 -0.18 -5.55 -8.71
CA ILE A 18 0.54 -6.80 -8.42
C ILE A 18 -0.45 -7.96 -8.37
N GLY A 19 -0.02 -9.09 -8.89
CA GLY A 19 -0.87 -10.24 -9.07
C GLY A 19 -0.09 -11.50 -9.39
N MET A 20 -0.78 -12.62 -9.39
CA MET A 20 -0.25 -13.92 -9.77
C MET A 20 -1.25 -14.68 -10.64
N SER A 21 -0.73 -15.51 -11.53
CA SER A 21 -1.56 -16.45 -12.28
C SER A 21 -1.81 -17.70 -11.45
N ILE A 22 -3.09 -18.00 -11.16
CA ILE A 22 -3.55 -19.21 -10.50
C ILE A 22 -4.43 -19.97 -11.50
N ASN A 23 -4.06 -21.21 -11.84
CA ASN A 23 -4.84 -22.07 -12.75
C ASN A 23 -5.26 -21.39 -14.08
N ARG A 24 -4.33 -20.65 -14.71
CA ARG A 24 -4.52 -19.87 -15.96
C ARG A 24 -5.38 -18.61 -15.84
N ASN A 25 -5.87 -18.28 -14.66
CA ASN A 25 -6.53 -17.02 -14.39
C ASN A 25 -5.57 -16.06 -13.68
N TRP A 26 -5.54 -14.81 -14.12
CA TRP A 26 -4.78 -13.77 -13.44
C TRP A 26 -5.58 -13.23 -12.27
N PHE A 27 -4.96 -13.22 -11.10
CA PHE A 27 -5.50 -12.62 -9.89
C PHE A 27 -4.69 -11.38 -9.55
N PHE A 28 -5.35 -10.24 -9.36
CA PHE A 28 -4.73 -8.97 -9.02
C PHE A 28 -5.24 -8.45 -7.68
N ILE A 29 -4.41 -7.70 -6.96
CA ILE A 29 -4.82 -7.07 -5.71
C ILE A 29 -6.01 -6.13 -5.91
N TYR A 30 -6.04 -5.35 -7.00
CA TYR A 30 -7.19 -4.52 -7.34
C TYR A 30 -8.50 -5.32 -7.44
N GLN A 31 -8.46 -6.50 -8.07
CA GLN A 31 -9.65 -7.34 -8.21
C GLN A 31 -10.14 -7.81 -6.83
N LEU A 32 -9.21 -8.24 -5.97
CA LEU A 32 -9.51 -8.63 -4.61
C LEU A 32 -10.14 -7.48 -3.80
N GLU A 33 -9.50 -6.31 -3.81
CA GLU A 33 -9.90 -5.16 -2.99
C GLU A 33 -11.25 -4.57 -3.43
N PHE A 34 -11.48 -4.43 -4.74
CA PHE A 34 -12.58 -3.60 -5.26
C PHE A 34 -13.72 -4.40 -5.89
N ILE A 35 -13.51 -5.65 -6.27
CA ILE A 35 -14.51 -6.46 -6.97
C ILE A 35 -14.93 -7.65 -6.09
N ASP A 36 -14.00 -8.55 -5.80
CA ASP A 36 -14.30 -9.83 -5.16
C ASP A 36 -14.79 -9.64 -3.73
N TYR A 37 -14.16 -8.73 -2.96
CA TYR A 37 -14.51 -8.57 -1.56
C TYR A 37 -15.89 -7.94 -1.31
N PRO A 38 -16.29 -6.84 -1.98
CA PRO A 38 -17.66 -6.34 -1.90
C PRO A 38 -18.72 -7.37 -2.27
N GLU A 39 -18.39 -8.32 -3.16
CA GLU A 39 -19.29 -9.40 -3.55
C GLU A 39 -19.42 -10.44 -2.43
N ILE A 40 -18.29 -10.88 -1.84
CA ILE A 40 -18.26 -11.80 -0.68
C ILE A 40 -19.04 -11.24 0.51
N LEU A 41 -19.01 -9.92 0.73
CA LEU A 41 -19.75 -9.27 1.81
C LEU A 41 -21.27 -9.37 1.65
N LYS A 42 -21.78 -9.42 0.41
CA LYS A 42 -23.22 -9.55 0.12
C LYS A 42 -23.76 -10.93 0.46
N ASP A 43 -22.91 -11.95 0.48
CA ASP A 43 -23.28 -13.35 0.76
C ASP A 43 -23.56 -13.64 2.25
N GLY A 44 -23.45 -12.64 3.13
CA GLY A 44 -24.06 -12.67 4.46
C GLY A 44 -23.45 -13.62 5.50
N ARG A 45 -22.17 -14.01 5.38
CA ARG A 45 -21.51 -14.90 6.36
C ARG A 45 -21.23 -14.20 7.71
N GLU A 46 -21.26 -14.98 8.80
CA GLU A 46 -21.29 -14.51 10.20
C GLU A 46 -20.08 -13.66 10.66
N ASP A 47 -18.94 -13.68 9.93
CA ASP A 47 -17.75 -12.86 10.23
C ASP A 47 -17.73 -11.48 9.55
N ASN A 48 -18.85 -11.04 8.98
CA ASN A 48 -18.90 -9.86 8.10
C ASN A 48 -18.39 -8.56 8.73
N VAL A 49 -18.65 -8.26 10.00
CA VAL A 49 -18.30 -6.95 10.58
C VAL A 49 -16.79 -6.73 10.68
N ARG A 50 -16.05 -7.70 11.25
CA ARG A 50 -14.57 -7.62 11.35
C ARG A 50 -13.95 -7.50 9.96
N ASN A 51 -14.48 -8.27 9.02
CA ASN A 51 -14.05 -8.32 7.64
C ASN A 51 -14.30 -6.99 6.90
N ILE A 52 -15.44 -6.34 7.13
CA ILE A 52 -15.73 -5.00 6.61
C ILE A 52 -14.76 -3.98 7.20
N ILE A 53 -14.51 -4.03 8.52
CA ILE A 53 -13.58 -3.10 9.18
C ILE A 53 -12.18 -3.21 8.58
N LEU A 54 -11.65 -4.44 8.45
CA LEU A 54 -10.33 -4.66 7.85
C LEU A 54 -10.27 -4.17 6.40
N TRP A 55 -11.31 -4.42 5.62
CA TRP A 55 -11.38 -3.94 4.24
C TRP A 55 -11.40 -2.42 4.15
N VAL A 56 -12.17 -1.73 5.01
CA VAL A 56 -12.16 -0.27 5.09
C VAL A 56 -10.78 0.25 5.48
N ILE A 57 -10.08 -0.40 6.41
CA ILE A 57 -8.70 -0.03 6.78
C ILE A 57 -7.75 -0.20 5.59
N ILE A 58 -7.87 -1.29 4.83
CA ILE A 58 -7.09 -1.50 3.60
C ILE A 58 -7.35 -0.37 2.62
N LEU A 59 -8.60 -0.05 2.30
CA LEU A 59 -8.95 1.03 1.38
C LEU A 59 -8.41 2.39 1.84
N LEU A 60 -8.56 2.73 3.12
CA LEU A 60 -8.06 4.00 3.66
C LEU A 60 -6.53 4.08 3.60
N SER A 61 -5.83 3.01 3.94
CA SER A 61 -4.36 2.97 3.83
C SER A 61 -3.89 3.04 2.38
N HIS A 62 -4.61 2.42 1.45
CA HIS A 62 -4.38 2.51 0.02
C HIS A 62 -4.54 3.96 -0.49
N MET A 63 -5.64 4.63 -0.12
CA MET A 63 -5.84 6.05 -0.43
C MET A 63 -4.69 6.91 0.12
N GLY A 64 -4.22 6.59 1.33
CA GLY A 64 -3.04 7.22 1.92
C GLY A 64 -1.78 7.09 1.04
N ILE A 65 -1.51 5.90 0.50
CA ILE A 65 -0.40 5.65 -0.43
C ILE A 65 -0.55 6.48 -1.71
N ILE A 66 -1.76 6.53 -2.29
CA ILE A 66 -2.06 7.31 -3.50
C ILE A 66 -1.83 8.81 -3.29
N ILE A 67 -2.06 9.31 -2.08
CA ILE A 67 -1.89 10.73 -1.73
C ILE A 67 -0.39 11.11 -1.51
N LEU A 68 0.50 10.14 -1.24
CA LEU A 68 1.91 10.41 -0.92
C LEU A 68 2.66 11.31 -1.92
N PRO A 69 2.53 11.17 -3.25
CA PRO A 69 3.21 12.05 -4.22
C PRO A 69 2.91 13.54 -4.02
N PHE A 70 1.68 13.85 -3.58
CA PHE A 70 1.22 15.22 -3.34
C PHE A 70 1.70 15.77 -1.99
N LEU A 71 2.05 14.90 -1.05
CA LEU A 71 2.54 15.28 0.27
C LEU A 71 4.05 15.50 0.32
N THR A 72 4.80 15.29 -0.78
CA THR A 72 6.27 15.30 -0.81
C THR A 72 6.96 16.56 -0.27
N LYS A 73 6.26 17.71 -0.23
CA LYS A 73 6.76 18.97 0.35
C LYS A 73 6.25 19.26 1.76
N SER A 74 5.35 18.43 2.28
CA SER A 74 4.74 18.60 3.60
C SER A 74 5.63 18.02 4.70
N HIS A 75 5.62 18.64 5.88
CA HIS A 75 6.27 18.11 7.09
C HIS A 75 5.71 16.74 7.53
N LEU A 76 4.50 16.39 7.07
CA LEU A 76 3.88 15.10 7.34
C LEU A 76 4.42 13.98 6.44
N PHE A 77 5.11 14.30 5.34
CA PHE A 77 5.51 13.33 4.32
C PHE A 77 6.22 12.11 4.90
N SER A 78 7.27 12.32 5.70
CA SER A 78 8.07 11.24 6.28
C SER A 78 7.26 10.33 7.18
N LYS A 79 6.32 10.90 7.96
CA LYS A 79 5.42 10.12 8.83
C LYS A 79 4.41 9.34 8.00
N SER A 80 3.79 9.98 7.00
CA SER A 80 2.83 9.34 6.10
C SER A 80 3.47 8.22 5.26
N LEU A 81 4.71 8.42 4.78
CA LEU A 81 5.48 7.43 4.03
C LEU A 81 5.80 6.20 4.86
N LEU A 82 5.90 6.33 6.19
CA LEU A 82 6.05 5.18 7.09
C LEU A 82 4.69 4.52 7.39
N TRP A 83 3.72 5.31 7.84
CA TRP A 83 2.48 4.79 8.40
C TRP A 83 1.52 4.21 7.37
N PHE A 84 1.30 4.85 6.21
CA PHE A 84 0.32 4.34 5.25
C PHE A 84 0.74 2.98 4.67
N PRO A 85 1.98 2.78 4.18
CA PRO A 85 2.41 1.47 3.71
C PRO A 85 2.46 0.41 4.82
N LEU A 86 2.83 0.80 6.05
CA LEU A 86 2.86 -0.12 7.18
C LEU A 86 1.46 -0.62 7.56
N ILE A 87 0.48 0.30 7.67
CA ILE A 87 -0.92 -0.06 7.97
C ILE A 87 -1.48 -0.94 6.85
N TYR A 88 -1.16 -0.62 5.59
CA TYR A 88 -1.55 -1.42 4.44
C TYR A 88 -1.04 -2.86 4.56
N LEU A 89 0.26 -3.04 4.80
CA LEU A 89 0.88 -4.37 4.98
C LEU A 89 0.30 -5.14 6.18
N LEU A 90 0.17 -4.49 7.34
CA LEU A 90 -0.39 -5.13 8.53
C LEU A 90 -1.84 -5.57 8.30
N SER A 91 -2.63 -4.75 7.61
CA SER A 91 -4.01 -5.08 7.29
C SER A 91 -4.08 -6.33 6.40
N TYR A 92 -3.19 -6.46 5.43
CA TYR A 92 -3.09 -7.68 4.61
C TYR A 92 -2.69 -8.93 5.42
N VAL A 93 -1.81 -8.80 6.40
CA VAL A 93 -1.45 -9.91 7.30
C VAL A 93 -2.68 -10.42 8.06
N PHE A 94 -3.54 -9.52 8.54
CA PHE A 94 -4.77 -9.90 9.26
C PHE A 94 -5.94 -10.30 8.38
N PHE A 95 -5.94 -9.85 7.13
CA PHE A 95 -7.02 -10.07 6.16
C PHE A 95 -6.84 -11.36 5.37
N ARG A 96 -5.71 -11.49 4.67
CA ARG A 96 -5.35 -12.60 3.79
C ARG A 96 -3.83 -12.75 3.79
N ALA A 97 -3.31 -13.51 4.74
CA ALA A 97 -1.87 -13.72 4.88
C ALA A 97 -1.23 -14.30 3.60
N GLU A 98 -2.00 -15.04 2.78
CA GLU A 98 -1.51 -15.60 1.52
C GLU A 98 -1.13 -14.53 0.49
N VAL A 99 -1.80 -13.37 0.52
CA VAL A 99 -1.58 -12.25 -0.41
C VAL A 99 -0.34 -11.44 -0.05
N VAL A 100 0.15 -11.54 1.20
CA VAL A 100 1.33 -10.78 1.68
C VAL A 100 2.58 -11.09 0.86
N PHE A 101 2.73 -12.32 0.36
CA PHE A 101 3.87 -12.68 -0.50
C PHE A 101 3.88 -11.88 -1.82
N LEU A 102 2.71 -11.52 -2.34
CA LEU A 102 2.61 -10.67 -3.53
C LEU A 102 3.07 -9.24 -3.23
N LEU A 103 3.06 -8.80 -1.99
CA LEU A 103 3.48 -7.45 -1.62
C LEU A 103 5.00 -7.29 -1.48
N ILE A 104 5.80 -8.34 -1.68
CA ILE A 104 7.27 -8.27 -1.59
C ILE A 104 7.85 -7.18 -2.50
N PRO A 105 7.51 -7.09 -3.81
CA PRO A 105 8.00 -6.01 -4.66
C PRO A 105 7.59 -4.62 -4.16
N PHE A 106 6.37 -4.47 -3.63
CA PHE A 106 5.91 -3.23 -3.01
C PHE A 106 6.79 -2.86 -1.79
N ILE A 107 7.08 -3.82 -0.91
CA ILE A 107 7.93 -3.61 0.28
C ILE A 107 9.32 -3.13 -0.13
N ILE A 108 9.91 -3.71 -1.18
CA ILE A 108 11.24 -3.32 -1.67
C ILE A 108 11.25 -1.85 -2.09
N ILE A 109 10.30 -1.44 -2.95
CA ILE A 109 10.22 -0.06 -3.43
C ILE A 109 9.92 0.91 -2.28
N TRP A 110 9.07 0.51 -1.33
CA TRP A 110 8.79 1.30 -0.14
C TRP A 110 10.06 1.55 0.71
N VAL A 111 10.82 0.51 1.03
CA VAL A 111 12.07 0.62 1.79
C VAL A 111 13.10 1.48 1.05
N MET A 112 13.21 1.34 -0.27
CA MET A 112 14.07 2.21 -1.09
C MET A 112 13.67 3.68 -0.97
N THR A 113 12.36 3.96 -1.02
CA THR A 113 11.81 5.31 -0.91
C THR A 113 12.10 5.91 0.47
N LEU A 114 11.90 5.14 1.54
CA LEU A 114 12.25 5.54 2.92
C LEU A 114 13.73 5.89 3.05
N ARG A 115 14.63 5.04 2.54
CA ARG A 115 16.08 5.28 2.59
C ARG A 115 16.48 6.57 1.89
N LEU A 116 15.91 6.84 0.71
CA LEU A 116 16.18 8.07 -0.02
C LEU A 116 15.63 9.30 0.71
N CYS A 117 14.43 9.20 1.29
CA CYS A 117 13.83 10.28 2.06
C CYS A 117 14.67 10.64 3.30
N ILE A 118 15.12 9.63 4.06
CA ILE A 118 15.98 9.83 5.24
C ILE A 118 17.30 10.49 4.84
N LYS A 119 17.95 10.01 3.77
CA LYS A 119 19.20 10.58 3.26
C LYS A 119 19.05 12.06 2.88
N GLN A 120 17.95 12.43 2.24
CA GLN A 120 17.68 13.82 1.87
C GLN A 120 17.45 14.71 3.09
N ASN A 121 16.73 14.22 4.10
CA ASN A 121 16.47 14.97 5.32
C ASN A 121 17.75 15.24 6.12
N ILE A 122 18.66 14.25 6.20
CA ILE A 122 19.98 14.42 6.85
C ILE A 122 20.80 15.49 6.14
N ASN A 123 20.88 15.43 4.80
CA ASN A 123 21.66 16.40 4.03
C ASN A 123 21.06 17.82 4.08
N GLY A 124 19.73 17.96 4.15
CA GLY A 124 19.07 19.25 4.31
C GLY A 124 19.36 19.92 5.64
N ASN A 125 19.44 19.14 6.73
CA ASN A 125 19.79 19.66 8.06
C ASN A 125 21.28 20.02 8.23
N ILE A 126 22.17 19.50 7.38
CA ILE A 126 23.61 19.85 7.38
C ILE A 126 23.88 21.14 6.58
N ALA A 127 23.00 21.47 5.63
CA ALA A 127 23.14 22.62 4.75
C ALA A 127 22.38 23.88 5.22
N ALA A 128 21.65 23.79 6.33
CA ALA A 128 20.92 24.88 6.99
C ALA A 128 21.66 25.34 8.24
#